data_AF-A0A7X5L179-F1
#
_entry.id   AF-A0A7X5L179-F1
#
_cell.length_a   1.000
_cell.length_b   1.000
_cell.length_c   1.000
_cell.angle_alpha   90.00
_cell.angle_beta   90.00
_cell.angle_gamma   90.00
#
_symmetry.space_group_name_H-M   'P 1'
#
loop_
_entity.id
_entity.type
_entity.pdbx_description
1 polymer ?
#
loop_
_entity_poly.entity_id
_entity_poly.type
_entity_poly.pdbx_seq_one_letter_code
_entity_poly.pdbx_strand_id
1 'polypeptide(L)'
;MTEYLQPESGTPVNTVTYPQAINTTSYAAFINATLDPAMIGQDKNGADVVAKGKEMYIFDTETEVVYHLVEGDALSDYLTDDKQMEDRYRYVIEYELPTGDDIEKALEIDRSMAKLYDSDGNVVSGIALNSYFDSNGNYTGGLFKTAQARVDDAILSKAEAEALTDKADGTAFTDEEKKMLNIENWISQVATKVPKELEFDLHVGSDSNIENKITTKIETISAAGIGIDMLHSNKVGIVDVNGDNATSAVDVVGDALIAVSRQRSALGAVQNRLEHTIKNLDNVVENTTEAESTIRDTDMAEEMVKYSNTQILQQAGQSMLAQANQSNQGVMTLLG
;
A
#
# COMPACT_ATOMS: atom_id res chain seq x y z
N MET A 1 -60.61 -44.33 31.04
CA MET A 1 -59.98 -45.39 31.88
C MET A 1 -58.79 -45.91 31.11
N THR A 2 -57.75 -46.34 31.83
CA THR A 2 -56.40 -46.76 31.40
C THR A 2 -55.49 -45.67 30.85
N GLU A 3 -54.19 -45.62 31.14
CA GLU A 3 -53.33 -46.07 32.25
C GLU A 3 -51.94 -45.47 31.93
N TYR A 4 -51.16 -45.10 32.94
CA TYR A 4 -49.81 -44.57 32.76
C TYR A 4 -48.82 -45.70 32.43
N LEU A 5 -47.94 -45.47 31.46
CA LEU A 5 -46.65 -46.12 31.33
C LEU A 5 -45.58 -45.03 31.21
N GLN A 6 -44.67 -44.97 32.18
CA GLN A 6 -43.37 -44.32 31.99
C GLN A 6 -42.45 -45.25 31.20
N PRO A 7 -41.55 -44.68 30.39
CA PRO A 7 -40.15 -45.10 30.50
C PRO A 7 -39.13 -43.95 30.41
N GLU A 8 -38.13 -44.06 31.30
CA GLU A 8 -36.68 -43.92 31.15
C GLU A 8 -35.98 -42.68 30.52
N SER A 9 -35.03 -42.19 31.33
CA SER A 9 -33.68 -41.65 31.02
C SER A 9 -33.50 -40.63 29.87
N GLY A 10 -33.08 -39.43 30.25
CA GLY A 10 -32.39 -38.47 29.39
C GLY A 10 -32.63 -37.02 29.83
N THR A 11 -31.55 -36.32 30.21
CA THR A 11 -31.49 -34.86 30.44
C THR A 11 -32.10 -34.09 29.25
N PRO A 12 -32.70 -32.88 29.42
CA PRO A 12 -32.06 -31.71 30.03
C PRO A 12 -32.98 -30.90 30.98
N VAL A 13 -32.42 -30.34 32.06
CA VAL A 13 -33.07 -29.27 32.81
C VAL A 13 -32.28 -27.99 32.58
N ASN A 14 -32.48 -27.39 31.41
CA ASN A 14 -32.19 -25.97 31.20
C ASN A 14 -33.52 -25.24 31.12
N THR A 15 -34.00 -24.81 32.28
CA THR A 15 -35.13 -23.89 32.38
C THR A 15 -34.65 -22.53 31.87
N VAL A 16 -34.98 -22.18 30.63
CA VAL A 16 -34.75 -20.82 30.10
C VAL A 16 -35.60 -19.87 30.93
N THR A 17 -34.95 -19.17 31.87
CA THR A 17 -35.58 -18.11 32.65
C THR A 17 -35.26 -16.81 31.93
N TYR A 18 -36.28 -16.12 31.42
CA TYR A 18 -36.09 -14.76 30.92
C TYR A 18 -35.64 -13.88 32.09
N PRO A 19 -34.49 -13.17 31.99
CA PRO A 19 -34.03 -12.33 33.08
C PRO A 19 -35.06 -11.24 33.32
N GLN A 20 -35.61 -11.21 34.54
CA GLN A 20 -36.22 -9.99 35.07
C GLN A 20 -35.20 -8.88 34.90
N ALA A 21 -35.64 -7.75 34.34
CA ALA A 21 -34.78 -6.62 34.00
C ALA A 21 -33.69 -6.41 35.05
N ILE A 22 -32.42 -6.53 34.65
CA ILE A 22 -31.26 -6.12 35.43
C ILE A 22 -31.40 -4.60 35.57
N ASN A 23 -32.10 -4.18 36.60
CA ASN A 23 -32.33 -2.79 36.92
C ASN A 23 -31.69 -2.54 38.26
N THR A 24 -30.53 -1.88 38.24
CA THR A 24 -30.28 -0.63 38.96
C THR A 24 -28.84 -0.18 38.68
N THR A 25 -28.67 0.89 37.90
CA THR A 25 -27.47 1.77 37.88
C THR A 25 -26.08 1.21 37.53
N SER A 26 -25.89 -0.10 37.46
CA SER A 26 -24.63 -0.75 37.06
C SER A 26 -24.74 -1.25 35.62
N TYR A 27 -23.76 -0.93 34.77
CA TYR A 27 -23.72 -1.43 33.40
C TYR A 27 -22.98 -2.77 33.37
N ALA A 28 -23.51 -3.71 32.60
CA ALA A 28 -22.82 -4.97 32.32
C ALA A 28 -21.78 -4.74 31.21
N ALA A 29 -20.49 -4.93 31.52
CA ALA A 29 -19.44 -4.94 30.50
C ALA A 29 -19.16 -6.38 30.07
N PHE A 30 -19.10 -6.60 28.75
CA PHE A 30 -18.81 -7.89 28.14
C PHE A 30 -17.35 -7.90 27.70
N ILE A 31 -16.47 -8.45 28.54
CA ILE A 31 -15.03 -8.47 28.26
C ILE A 31 -14.58 -9.83 27.75
N ASN A 32 -13.67 -9.82 26.78
CA ASN A 32 -12.87 -10.98 26.44
C ASN A 32 -11.59 -10.90 27.28
N ALA A 33 -11.56 -11.58 28.42
CA ALA A 33 -10.48 -11.48 29.38
C ALA A 33 -10.16 -12.84 29.99
N THR A 34 -8.93 -12.97 30.50
CA THR A 34 -8.57 -14.06 31.41
C THR A 34 -9.45 -13.99 32.64
N LEU A 35 -10.18 -15.06 32.93
CA LEU A 35 -10.95 -15.14 34.16
C LEU A 35 -10.01 -15.08 35.37
N ASP A 36 -10.39 -14.30 36.39
CA ASP A 36 -9.64 -14.22 37.64
C ASP A 36 -9.49 -15.63 38.24
N PRO A 37 -8.26 -16.08 38.58
CA PRO A 37 -8.02 -17.37 39.22
C PRO A 37 -8.86 -17.62 40.47
N ALA A 38 -9.36 -16.59 41.16
CA ALA A 38 -10.25 -16.71 42.31
C ALA A 38 -11.67 -17.21 41.95
N MET A 39 -12.10 -17.02 40.69
CA MET A 39 -13.42 -17.42 40.17
C MET A 39 -13.42 -18.83 39.57
N ILE A 40 -12.27 -19.48 39.53
CA ILE A 40 -12.07 -20.77 38.89
C ILE A 40 -11.71 -21.83 39.95
N GLY A 41 -12.42 -22.95 39.92
CA GLY A 41 -12.20 -24.13 40.74
C GLY A 41 -11.83 -25.36 39.91
N GLN A 42 -11.54 -26.45 40.60
CA GLN A 42 -11.49 -27.79 40.02
C GLN A 42 -12.65 -28.61 40.55
N ASP A 43 -13.19 -29.49 39.72
CA ASP A 43 -14.21 -30.45 40.14
C ASP A 43 -13.67 -31.40 41.23
N LYS A 44 -14.56 -32.19 41.83
CA LYS A 44 -14.20 -33.12 42.93
C LYS A 44 -13.18 -34.19 42.51
N ASN A 45 -12.98 -34.41 41.20
CA ASN A 45 -12.03 -35.37 40.64
C ASN A 45 -10.74 -34.71 40.10
N GLY A 46 -10.65 -33.38 40.10
CA GLY A 46 -9.48 -32.61 39.65
C GLY A 46 -9.28 -32.58 38.12
N ALA A 47 -10.26 -33.02 37.33
CA ALA A 47 -10.17 -33.13 35.88
C ALA A 47 -10.69 -31.88 35.16
N ASP A 48 -11.79 -31.30 35.65
CA ASP A 48 -12.51 -30.24 34.94
C ASP A 48 -12.47 -28.90 35.69
N VAL A 49 -12.49 -27.83 34.90
CA VAL A 49 -12.53 -26.45 35.39
C VAL A 49 -13.99 -26.09 35.68
N VAL A 50 -14.27 -25.62 36.91
CA VAL A 50 -15.62 -25.29 37.37
C VAL A 50 -15.73 -23.87 37.92
N ALA A 51 -16.91 -23.27 37.84
CA ALA A 51 -17.17 -21.95 38.42
C ALA A 51 -17.07 -22.00 39.95
N LYS A 52 -16.44 -20.99 40.56
CA LYS A 52 -16.19 -20.94 42.00
C LYS A 52 -16.46 -19.56 42.59
N GLY A 53 -17.06 -19.52 43.78
CA GLY A 53 -17.15 -18.33 44.63
C GLY A 53 -18.33 -17.39 44.37
N LYS A 54 -18.56 -16.94 43.13
CA LYS A 54 -19.69 -16.06 42.76
C LYS A 54 -20.46 -16.60 41.55
N GLU A 55 -21.73 -16.22 41.43
CA GLU A 55 -22.52 -16.46 40.21
C GLU A 55 -21.84 -15.80 39.02
N MET A 56 -21.77 -16.53 37.91
CA MET A 56 -21.13 -16.08 36.68
C MET A 56 -22.17 -15.99 35.57
N TYR A 57 -22.07 -14.95 34.76
CA TYR A 57 -22.90 -14.77 33.58
C TYR A 57 -21.99 -14.77 32.35
N ILE A 58 -22.30 -15.61 31.37
CA ILE A 58 -21.54 -15.72 30.11
C ILE A 58 -22.47 -15.38 28.95
N PHE A 59 -22.05 -14.45 28.10
CA PHE A 59 -22.76 -14.08 26.90
C PHE A 59 -22.19 -14.80 25.68
N ASP A 60 -23.06 -15.44 24.90
CA ASP A 60 -22.73 -16.01 23.60
C ASP A 60 -22.99 -14.99 22.49
N THR A 61 -21.93 -14.61 21.79
CA THR A 61 -21.98 -13.61 20.71
C THR A 61 -22.68 -14.10 19.45
N GLU A 62 -22.82 -15.42 19.24
CA GLU A 62 -23.50 -15.97 18.07
C GLU A 62 -25.00 -16.13 18.30
N THR A 63 -25.41 -16.54 19.50
CA THR A 63 -26.83 -16.80 19.80
C THR A 63 -27.52 -15.65 20.55
N GLU A 64 -26.75 -14.65 21.00
CA GLU A 64 -27.22 -13.53 21.83
C GLU A 64 -27.86 -13.96 23.16
N VAL A 65 -27.47 -15.14 23.68
CA VAL A 65 -28.01 -15.71 24.92
C VAL A 65 -27.02 -15.49 26.05
N VAL A 66 -27.54 -15.16 27.23
CA VAL A 66 -26.78 -15.13 28.48
C VAL A 66 -27.01 -16.43 29.25
N TYR A 67 -25.93 -17.16 29.49
CA TYR A 67 -25.88 -18.31 30.37
C TYR A 67 -25.59 -17.86 31.79
N HIS A 68 -26.36 -18.37 32.75
CA HIS A 68 -26.11 -18.18 34.18
C HIS A 68 -25.50 -19.47 34.73
N LEU A 69 -24.28 -19.36 35.25
CA LEU A 69 -23.52 -20.45 35.85
C LEU A 69 -23.45 -20.24 37.36
N VAL A 70 -23.76 -21.30 38.10
CA VAL A 70 -23.64 -21.34 39.56
C VAL A 70 -22.37 -22.08 39.98
N GLU A 71 -22.01 -21.96 41.26
CA GLU A 71 -20.84 -22.63 41.81
C GLU A 71 -20.89 -24.15 41.56
N GLY A 72 -19.84 -24.67 40.92
CA GLY A 72 -19.71 -26.09 40.57
C GLY A 72 -20.10 -26.45 39.13
N ASP A 73 -20.66 -25.51 38.35
CA ASP A 73 -20.95 -25.74 36.93
C ASP A 73 -19.66 -25.78 36.10
N ALA A 74 -19.66 -26.61 35.04
CA ALA A 74 -18.51 -26.77 34.17
C ALA A 74 -18.25 -25.51 33.34
N LEU A 75 -17.00 -25.07 33.31
CA LEU A 75 -16.50 -23.92 32.54
C LEU A 75 -15.70 -24.34 31.30
N SER A 76 -15.39 -25.62 31.15
CA SER A 76 -14.57 -26.16 30.06
C SER A 76 -15.08 -25.80 28.66
N ASP A 77 -16.39 -25.70 28.49
CA ASP A 77 -17.01 -25.45 27.19
C ASP A 77 -16.91 -23.98 26.76
N TYR A 78 -16.55 -23.09 27.69
CA TYR A 78 -16.50 -21.65 27.49
C TYR A 78 -15.07 -21.09 27.54
N LEU A 79 -14.09 -21.94 27.89
CA LEU A 79 -12.69 -21.56 28.10
C LEU A 79 -11.75 -22.34 27.18
N THR A 80 -10.69 -21.68 26.75
CA THR A 80 -9.53 -22.31 26.12
C THR A 80 -8.73 -23.11 27.16
N ASP A 81 -7.82 -23.97 26.69
CA ASP A 81 -6.89 -24.74 27.54
C ASP A 81 -6.07 -23.85 28.49
N ASP A 82 -5.81 -22.59 28.09
CA ASP A 82 -5.09 -21.57 28.86
C ASP A 82 -6.01 -20.76 29.82
N LYS A 83 -7.25 -21.23 30.02
CA LYS A 83 -8.27 -20.59 30.88
C LYS A 83 -8.64 -19.17 30.46
N GLN A 84 -8.49 -18.88 29.17
CA GLN A 84 -9.04 -17.66 28.55
C GLN A 84 -10.46 -17.93 28.09
N MET A 85 -11.32 -16.92 28.05
CA MET A 85 -12.61 -17.05 27.37
C MET A 85 -12.38 -17.36 25.90
N GLU A 86 -13.10 -18.36 25.38
CA GLU A 86 -13.15 -18.63 23.94
C GLU A 86 -13.71 -17.40 23.20
N ASP A 87 -13.26 -17.18 21.97
CA ASP A 87 -13.58 -15.96 21.20
C ASP A 87 -15.09 -15.73 20.99
N ARG A 88 -15.88 -16.80 21.04
CA ARG A 88 -17.35 -16.77 20.94
C ARG A 88 -18.03 -16.24 22.20
N TYR A 89 -17.41 -16.40 23.37
CA TYR A 89 -18.02 -16.13 24.66
C TYR A 89 -17.44 -14.87 25.31
N ARG A 90 -18.26 -14.16 26.08
CA ARG A 90 -17.85 -12.98 26.85
C ARG A 90 -18.28 -13.14 28.28
N TYR A 91 -17.37 -12.91 29.22
CA TYR A 91 -17.72 -12.89 30.63
C TYR A 91 -18.42 -11.56 30.95
N VAL A 92 -19.56 -11.63 31.61
CA VAL A 92 -20.35 -10.48 31.99
C VAL A 92 -19.94 -10.05 33.39
N ILE A 93 -19.29 -8.88 33.49
CA ILE A 93 -19.01 -8.25 34.78
C ILE A 93 -19.98 -7.12 35.05
N GLU A 94 -20.43 -7.04 36.29
CA GLU A 94 -21.09 -5.84 36.79
C GLU A 94 -20.01 -4.76 36.96
N TYR A 95 -20.06 -3.71 36.14
CA TYR A 95 -19.09 -2.63 36.16
C TYR A 95 -19.71 -1.40 36.85
N GLU A 96 -19.20 -1.07 38.04
CA GLU A 96 -19.42 0.24 38.63
C GLU A 96 -18.45 1.22 37.98
N LEU A 97 -18.99 2.23 37.29
CA LEU A 97 -18.16 3.32 36.77
C LEU A 97 -17.47 4.02 37.96
N PRO A 98 -16.13 4.16 37.98
CA PRO A 98 -15.49 5.10 38.90
C PRO A 98 -16.09 6.49 38.64
N THR A 99 -16.24 7.35 39.65
CA THR A 99 -16.79 8.71 39.45
C THR A 99 -15.66 9.74 39.43
N GLY A 100 -15.71 10.69 38.48
CA GLY A 100 -14.74 11.79 38.35
C GLY A 100 -13.67 11.58 37.28
N ASP A 101 -12.55 12.33 37.36
CA ASP A 101 -11.40 12.37 36.41
C ASP A 101 -10.86 10.98 36.01
N ASP A 102 -11.12 9.95 36.81
CA ASP A 102 -10.75 8.57 36.54
C ASP A 102 -11.62 7.91 35.44
N ILE A 103 -12.85 8.40 35.20
CA ILE A 103 -13.65 8.04 34.01
C ILE A 103 -12.92 8.48 32.76
N GLU A 104 -12.44 9.71 32.73
CA GLU A 104 -11.83 10.32 31.55
C GLU A 104 -10.48 9.65 31.24
N LYS A 105 -9.69 9.34 32.27
CA LYS A 105 -8.47 8.52 32.15
C LYS A 105 -8.74 7.08 31.71
N ALA A 106 -9.76 6.42 32.27
CA ALA A 106 -10.09 5.04 31.90
C ALA A 106 -10.68 4.92 30.49
N LEU A 107 -11.45 5.93 30.04
CA LEU A 107 -11.99 5.99 28.67
C LEU A 107 -10.92 6.37 27.63
N GLU A 108 -9.87 7.11 28.01
CA GLU A 108 -8.77 7.48 27.11
C GLU A 108 -7.77 6.34 26.89
N ILE A 109 -7.55 5.45 27.87
CA ILE A 109 -6.61 4.33 27.73
C ILE A 109 -7.09 3.28 26.71
N ASP A 110 -8.39 3.10 26.54
CA ASP A 110 -8.96 2.06 25.66
C ASP A 110 -9.16 2.52 24.20
N ARG A 111 -9.12 3.84 23.95
CA ARG A 111 -9.21 4.42 22.61
C ARG A 111 -7.80 4.69 22.08
N SER A 112 -7.13 3.61 21.65
CA SER A 112 -5.78 3.50 21.05
C SER A 112 -5.34 4.55 19.99
N MET A 113 -5.34 5.84 20.32
CA MET A 113 -4.65 6.92 19.61
C MET A 113 -4.29 7.99 20.62
N ALA A 114 -3.07 7.95 21.16
CA ALA A 114 -2.59 9.07 21.96
C ALA A 114 -2.59 10.33 21.06
N LYS A 115 -3.36 11.36 21.45
CA LYS A 115 -3.60 12.54 20.63
C LYS A 115 -2.28 13.30 20.44
N LEU A 116 -1.92 13.53 19.18
CA LEU A 116 -0.79 14.38 18.83
C LEU A 116 -1.31 15.78 18.51
N TYR A 117 -0.48 16.79 18.78
CA TYR A 117 -0.83 18.19 18.61
C TYR A 117 0.15 18.88 17.65
N ASP A 118 -0.34 19.85 16.89
CA ASP A 118 0.49 20.72 16.05
C ASP A 118 1.15 21.83 16.90
N SER A 119 1.97 22.67 16.25
CA SER A 119 2.60 23.83 16.90
C SER A 119 1.61 24.87 17.44
N ASP A 120 0.38 24.85 16.95
CA ASP A 120 -0.69 25.76 17.34
C ASP A 120 -1.59 25.17 18.44
N GLY A 121 -1.31 23.93 18.88
CA GLY A 121 -2.04 23.23 19.93
C GLY A 121 -3.33 22.55 19.47
N ASN A 122 -3.57 22.43 18.16
CA ASN A 122 -4.71 21.68 17.62
C ASN A 122 -4.39 20.19 17.54
N VAL A 123 -5.40 19.35 17.72
CA VAL A 123 -5.24 17.89 17.58
C VAL A 123 -4.98 17.55 16.11
N VAL A 124 -3.89 16.84 15.86
CA VAL A 124 -3.54 16.32 14.54
C VAL A 124 -4.27 15.00 14.33
N SER A 125 -5.18 15.01 13.36
CA SER A 125 -5.86 13.80 12.89
C SER A 125 -4.87 12.78 12.35
N GLY A 126 -5.19 11.48 12.44
CA GLY A 126 -4.36 10.39 11.90
C GLY A 126 -3.95 10.59 10.43
N ILE A 127 -4.81 11.23 9.64
CA ILE A 127 -4.50 11.64 8.26
C ILE A 127 -3.52 12.81 8.20
N ALA A 128 -3.77 13.85 8.99
CA ALA A 128 -2.99 15.09 8.97
C ALA A 128 -1.52 14.83 9.35
N LEU A 129 -1.25 13.71 10.04
CA LEU A 129 0.09 13.20 10.30
C LEU A 129 0.92 13.05 9.01
N ASN A 130 0.32 12.75 7.85
CA ASN A 130 1.05 12.63 6.58
C ASN A 130 1.86 13.88 6.22
N SER A 131 1.39 15.07 6.58
CA SER A 131 2.12 16.33 6.33
C SER A 131 3.43 16.47 7.14
N TYR A 132 3.59 15.64 8.18
CA TYR A 132 4.77 15.57 9.03
C TYR A 132 5.73 14.44 8.63
N PHE A 133 5.50 13.81 7.47
CA PHE A 133 6.42 12.84 6.90
C PHE A 133 6.89 13.30 5.51
N ASP A 134 8.14 13.01 5.18
CA ASP A 134 8.64 13.21 3.82
C ASP A 134 8.12 12.11 2.87
N SER A 135 8.42 12.24 1.57
CA SER A 135 8.04 11.24 0.56
C SER A 135 8.66 9.85 0.78
N ASN A 136 9.66 9.74 1.66
CA ASN A 136 10.32 8.48 2.03
C ASN A 136 9.76 7.89 3.34
N GLY A 137 8.78 8.54 3.96
CA GLY A 137 8.20 8.13 5.24
C GLY A 137 9.04 8.51 6.46
N ASN A 138 10.02 9.42 6.32
CA ASN A 138 10.78 9.93 7.45
C ASN A 138 10.02 11.06 8.12
N TYR A 139 9.96 11.04 9.44
CA TYR A 139 9.33 12.08 10.25
C TYR A 139 10.11 13.40 10.16
N THR A 140 9.42 14.50 9.87
CA THR A 140 10.02 15.84 9.64
C THR A 140 9.96 16.76 10.86
N GLY A 141 9.40 16.29 11.98
CA GLY A 141 9.27 17.08 13.22
C GLY A 141 7.99 17.91 13.28
N GLY A 142 7.71 18.52 14.44
CA GLY A 142 6.61 19.48 14.62
C GLY A 142 5.32 18.93 15.22
N LEU A 143 5.36 17.73 15.80
CA LEU A 143 4.25 17.16 16.59
C LEU A 143 4.59 17.24 18.08
N PHE A 144 3.56 17.37 18.90
CA PHE A 144 3.68 17.51 20.35
C PHE A 144 2.75 16.54 21.07
N LYS A 145 3.15 16.11 22.28
CA LYS A 145 2.35 15.28 23.18
C LYS A 145 1.17 16.02 23.80
N THR A 146 1.26 17.35 23.88
CA THR A 146 0.29 18.20 24.58
C THR A 146 -0.10 19.40 23.72
N ALA A 147 -1.30 19.94 23.97
CA ALA A 147 -1.80 21.14 23.28
C ALA A 147 -0.98 22.41 23.57
N GLN A 148 -0.11 22.39 24.59
CA GLN A 148 0.73 23.53 24.95
C GLN A 148 1.98 23.67 24.06
N ALA A 149 2.25 22.70 23.18
CA ALA A 149 3.34 22.71 22.19
C ALA A 149 4.70 23.16 22.76
N ARG A 150 5.06 22.66 23.95
CA ARG A 150 6.32 23.01 24.63
C ARG A 150 7.48 22.21 24.01
N VAL A 151 8.69 22.74 24.10
CA VAL A 151 9.91 22.07 23.60
C VAL A 151 10.09 20.68 24.24
N ASP A 152 9.76 20.56 25.53
CA ASP A 152 9.85 19.28 26.28
C ASP A 152 8.77 18.25 25.87
N ASP A 153 7.72 18.74 25.20
CA ASP A 153 6.60 17.93 24.71
C ASP A 153 6.75 17.55 23.22
N ALA A 154 7.81 18.01 22.56
CA ALA A 154 8.06 17.71 21.16
C ALA A 154 8.29 16.21 20.94
N ILE A 155 7.65 15.68 19.91
CA ILE A 155 7.92 14.35 19.37
C ILE A 155 9.13 14.44 18.45
N LEU A 156 9.97 13.42 18.52
CA LEU A 156 11.25 13.33 17.83
C LEU A 156 11.27 12.11 16.91
N SER A 157 12.11 12.17 15.88
CA SER A 157 12.42 10.97 15.09
C SER A 157 13.21 9.97 15.95
N LYS A 158 13.20 8.70 15.53
CA LYS A 158 13.96 7.63 16.20
C LYS A 158 15.42 8.03 16.45
N ALA A 159 16.09 8.56 15.43
CA ALA A 159 17.50 8.94 15.51
C ALA A 159 17.74 10.10 16.50
N GLU A 160 16.83 11.07 16.56
CA GLU A 160 16.94 12.21 17.48
C GLU A 160 16.63 11.80 18.93
N ALA A 161 15.63 10.94 19.15
CA ALA A 161 15.30 10.43 20.46
C ALA A 161 16.41 9.55 21.06
N GLU A 162 17.08 8.75 20.22
CA GLU A 162 18.23 7.92 20.65
C GLU A 162 19.47 8.77 20.95
N ALA A 163 19.67 9.89 20.25
CA ALA A 163 20.80 10.79 20.43
C ALA A 163 20.71 11.67 21.70
N LEU A 164 19.54 11.75 22.35
CA LEU A 164 19.38 12.50 23.59
C LEU A 164 20.17 11.82 24.74
N THR A 165 21.12 12.55 25.33
CA THR A 165 21.87 12.09 26.50
C THR A 165 21.37 12.74 27.79
N ASP A 166 21.31 14.07 27.80
CA ASP A 166 21.01 14.88 28.98
C ASP A 166 19.82 15.81 28.74
N LYS A 167 18.97 15.96 29.74
CA LYS A 167 17.87 16.91 29.80
C LYS A 167 18.40 18.32 30.00
N ALA A 168 17.53 19.31 29.78
CA ALA A 168 17.84 20.72 30.04
C ALA A 168 18.21 21.02 31.51
N ASP A 169 17.82 20.15 32.45
CA ASP A 169 18.17 20.24 33.87
C ASP A 169 19.50 19.54 34.24
N GLY A 170 20.19 18.95 33.25
CA GLY A 170 21.45 18.23 33.44
C GLY A 170 21.30 16.80 33.96
N THR A 171 20.08 16.26 34.07
CA THR A 171 19.86 14.84 34.37
C THR A 171 19.82 14.00 33.10
N ALA A 172 20.27 12.75 33.16
CA ALA A 172 20.23 11.85 32.00
C ALA A 172 18.79 11.46 31.65
N PHE A 173 18.48 11.36 30.36
CA PHE A 173 17.22 10.76 29.90
C PHE A 173 17.20 9.26 30.20
N THR A 174 16.12 8.79 30.83
CA THR A 174 15.88 7.35 30.98
C THR A 174 15.39 6.74 29.66
N ASP A 175 15.59 5.43 29.47
CA ASP A 175 15.16 4.74 28.25
C ASP A 175 13.64 4.84 28.02
N GLU A 176 12.84 4.86 29.10
CA GLU A 176 11.38 5.03 29.00
C GLU A 176 10.99 6.45 28.57
N GLU A 177 11.71 7.48 29.01
CA GLU A 177 11.45 8.86 28.58
C GLU A 177 11.83 9.07 27.11
N LYS A 178 12.91 8.43 26.64
CA LYS A 178 13.29 8.44 25.22
C LYS A 178 12.23 7.76 24.36
N LYS A 179 11.68 6.63 24.82
CA LYS A 179 10.57 5.96 24.13
C LYS A 179 9.37 6.88 24.02
N MET A 180 8.97 7.57 25.09
CA MET A 180 7.82 8.47 25.05
C MET A 180 8.00 9.68 24.13
N LEU A 181 9.24 10.06 23.77
CA LEU A 181 9.53 11.11 22.79
C LEU A 181 9.63 10.60 21.35
N ASN A 182 9.84 9.29 21.15
CA ASN A 182 9.98 8.70 19.83
C ASN A 182 8.61 8.53 19.14
N ILE A 183 8.48 9.09 17.93
CA ILE A 183 7.30 8.99 17.05
C ILE A 183 6.81 7.54 16.84
N GLU A 184 7.71 6.54 16.82
CA GLU A 184 7.37 5.12 16.59
C GLU A 184 6.47 4.52 17.69
N ASN A 185 6.46 5.12 18.90
CA ASN A 185 5.58 4.66 19.99
C ASN A 185 4.18 5.29 19.95
N TRP A 186 4.00 6.35 19.16
CA TRP A 186 2.73 7.07 19.02
C TRP A 186 1.99 6.68 17.75
N ILE A 187 2.74 6.35 16.69
CA ILE A 187 2.17 5.98 15.39
C ILE A 187 2.64 4.57 15.06
N SER A 188 1.67 3.65 14.97
CA SER A 188 1.90 2.36 14.33
C SER A 188 1.97 2.59 12.82
N GLN A 189 3.14 2.40 12.22
CA GLN A 189 3.30 2.50 10.77
C GLN A 189 2.44 1.43 10.09
N VAL A 190 1.36 1.84 9.42
CA VAL A 190 0.58 0.94 8.59
C VAL A 190 1.17 0.95 7.18
N ALA A 191 2.08 0.02 6.92
CA ALA A 191 2.63 -0.17 5.59
C ALA A 191 1.81 -1.19 4.81
N THR A 192 1.33 -0.80 3.63
CA THR A 192 0.70 -1.73 2.68
C THR A 192 1.72 -2.11 1.61
N LYS A 193 1.68 -3.38 1.18
CA LYS A 193 2.60 -3.86 0.15
C LYS A 193 2.23 -3.24 -1.20
N VAL A 194 3.06 -2.33 -1.66
CA VAL A 194 2.93 -1.72 -2.99
C VAL A 194 3.86 -2.42 -3.99
N PRO A 195 3.44 -2.58 -5.26
CA PRO A 195 4.36 -3.03 -6.30
C PRO A 195 5.48 -2.00 -6.49
N LYS A 196 6.67 -2.49 -6.83
CA LYS A 196 7.83 -1.64 -7.14
C LYS A 196 7.54 -0.77 -8.38
N GLU A 197 8.17 0.40 -8.45
CA GLU A 197 8.20 1.22 -9.66
C GLU A 197 8.58 0.39 -10.90
N LEU A 198 7.87 0.63 -12.00
CA LEU A 198 8.18 0.03 -13.29
C LEU A 198 9.21 0.91 -13.99
N GLU A 199 10.42 0.39 -14.17
CA GLU A 199 11.48 1.02 -14.94
C GLU A 199 11.68 0.27 -16.25
N PHE A 200 11.68 1.00 -17.37
CA PHE A 200 11.95 0.43 -18.67
C PHE A 200 12.66 1.43 -19.59
N ASP A 201 13.46 0.88 -20.50
CA ASP A 201 14.21 1.62 -21.50
C ASP A 201 13.62 1.39 -22.88
N LEU A 202 13.40 2.47 -23.63
CA LEU A 202 13.11 2.40 -25.06
C LEU A 202 14.37 2.70 -25.86
N HIS A 203 14.77 1.77 -26.73
CA HIS A 203 15.87 1.99 -27.66
C HIS A 203 15.39 2.76 -28.88
N VAL A 204 15.98 3.93 -29.15
CA VAL A 204 15.52 4.86 -30.18
C VAL A 204 16.64 5.36 -31.10
N GLY A 205 17.79 4.69 -31.08
CA GLY A 205 18.93 5.02 -31.94
C GLY A 205 19.53 3.79 -32.62
N SER A 206 20.62 4.00 -33.34
CA SER A 206 21.26 2.99 -34.18
C SER A 206 22.40 2.24 -33.50
N ASP A 207 22.89 2.74 -32.36
CA ASP A 207 23.99 2.14 -31.60
C ASP A 207 23.57 1.82 -30.15
N SER A 208 24.34 0.99 -29.45
CA SER A 208 24.04 0.54 -28.10
C SER A 208 24.33 1.57 -26.99
N ASN A 209 24.68 2.82 -27.31
CA ASN A 209 24.97 3.85 -26.32
C ASN A 209 23.73 4.18 -25.48
N ILE A 210 23.96 4.56 -24.23
CA ILE A 210 22.90 4.96 -23.29
C ILE A 210 22.17 6.23 -23.74
N GLU A 211 22.83 7.09 -24.51
CA GLU A 211 22.22 8.29 -25.09
C GLU A 211 21.11 7.96 -26.11
N ASN A 212 21.15 6.77 -26.69
CA ASN A 212 20.15 6.23 -27.62
C ASN A 212 19.02 5.47 -26.90
N LYS A 213 18.94 5.58 -25.58
CA LYS A 213 17.87 5.01 -24.77
C LYS A 213 17.07 6.11 -24.07
N ILE A 214 15.75 5.96 -24.10
CA ILE A 214 14.84 6.76 -23.30
C ILE A 214 14.42 5.90 -22.11
N THR A 215 15.09 6.11 -20.97
CA THR A 215 14.71 5.50 -19.69
C THR A 215 13.51 6.23 -19.10
N THR A 216 12.49 5.47 -18.71
CA THR A 216 11.28 6.00 -18.05
C THR A 216 10.95 5.17 -16.83
N LYS A 217 10.54 5.86 -15.77
CA LYS A 217 9.99 5.26 -14.56
C LYS A 217 8.49 5.56 -14.46
N ILE A 218 7.73 4.54 -14.10
CA ILE A 218 6.32 4.64 -13.76
C ILE A 218 6.19 4.29 -12.28
N GLU A 219 5.88 5.30 -11.48
CA GLU A 219 5.56 5.13 -10.06
C GLU A 219 4.30 4.27 -9.89
N THR A 220 4.17 3.64 -8.72
CA THR A 220 2.98 2.83 -8.42
C THR A 220 1.77 3.72 -8.15
N ILE A 221 0.80 3.72 -9.08
CA ILE A 221 -0.44 4.51 -8.97
C ILE A 221 -1.61 3.66 -8.43
N SER A 222 -1.33 2.58 -7.70
CA SER A 222 -2.37 1.81 -7.00
C SER A 222 -2.96 2.63 -5.84
N ALA A 223 -4.16 2.29 -5.37
CA ALA A 223 -4.79 2.97 -4.22
C ALA A 223 -3.85 3.00 -3.00
N ALA A 224 -3.13 1.91 -2.75
CA ALA A 224 -2.09 1.81 -1.74
C ALA A 224 -0.85 2.66 -2.08
N GLY A 225 -0.41 2.63 -3.34
CA GLY A 225 0.74 3.40 -3.84
C GLY A 225 0.59 4.92 -3.75
N ILE A 226 -0.65 5.42 -3.80
CA ILE A 226 -0.96 6.86 -3.68
C ILE A 226 -1.62 7.21 -2.34
N GLY A 227 -1.61 6.29 -1.36
CA GLY A 227 -2.04 6.57 0.01
C GLY A 227 -3.55 6.67 0.24
N ILE A 228 -4.39 6.39 -0.76
CA ILE A 228 -5.87 6.47 -0.61
C ILE A 228 -6.51 5.17 -0.13
N ASP A 229 -5.76 4.06 -0.11
CA ASP A 229 -6.28 2.75 0.32
C ASP A 229 -6.86 2.81 1.74
N MET A 230 -6.25 3.59 2.63
CA MET A 230 -6.68 3.65 4.02
C MET A 230 -7.84 4.63 4.29
N LEU A 231 -8.37 5.32 3.27
CA LEU A 231 -9.49 6.27 3.41
C LEU A 231 -10.75 5.66 4.03
N HIS A 232 -10.96 4.36 3.82
CA HIS A 232 -12.11 3.63 4.34
C HIS A 232 -11.93 3.09 5.78
N SER A 233 -10.73 3.21 6.35
CA SER A 233 -10.40 2.57 7.63
C SER A 233 -10.76 3.45 8.82
N ASN A 234 -11.62 2.95 9.71
CA ASN A 234 -11.87 3.56 11.02
C ASN A 234 -10.61 3.64 11.89
N LYS A 235 -9.57 2.84 11.60
CA LYS A 235 -8.28 2.88 12.32
C LYS A 235 -7.40 4.07 11.93
N VAL A 236 -7.66 4.69 10.78
CA VAL A 236 -6.93 5.89 10.31
C VAL A 236 -7.72 7.18 10.63
N GLY A 237 -8.85 7.05 11.33
CA GLY A 237 -9.58 8.18 11.92
C GLY A 237 -10.43 8.98 10.94
N ILE A 238 -10.59 8.54 9.70
CA ILE A 238 -11.23 9.31 8.62
C ILE A 238 -12.75 9.28 8.76
N VAL A 239 -13.26 8.09 9.08
CA VAL A 239 -14.66 7.85 9.39
C VAL A 239 -14.83 8.06 10.90
N ASP A 240 -14.98 9.31 11.30
CA ASP A 240 -15.43 9.67 12.65
C ASP A 240 -16.93 9.95 12.65
N VAL A 241 -17.60 9.67 13.78
CA VAL A 241 -19.04 9.89 13.99
C VAL A 241 -19.46 11.34 13.76
N ASN A 242 -18.52 12.28 13.94
CA ASN A 242 -18.77 13.71 13.83
C ASN A 242 -18.38 14.30 12.46
N GLY A 243 -17.61 13.58 11.64
CA GLY A 243 -17.19 14.02 10.30
C GLY A 243 -16.08 15.08 10.27
N ASP A 244 -15.47 15.41 11.40
CA ASP A 244 -14.44 16.46 11.51
C ASP A 244 -13.18 16.16 10.65
N ASN A 245 -12.90 14.87 10.40
CA ASN A 245 -11.76 14.42 9.60
C ASN A 245 -12.02 14.39 8.09
N ALA A 246 -13.24 14.76 7.64
CA ALA A 246 -13.58 14.79 6.22
C ALA A 246 -12.75 15.82 5.43
N THR A 247 -12.40 16.96 6.05
CA THR A 247 -11.55 17.99 5.42
C THR A 247 -10.15 17.46 5.15
N SER A 248 -9.55 16.75 6.11
CA SER A 248 -8.23 16.12 5.93
C SER A 248 -8.24 15.02 4.88
N ALA A 249 -9.36 14.32 4.69
CA ALA A 249 -9.51 13.34 3.61
C ALA A 249 -9.43 14.00 2.22
N VAL A 250 -9.93 15.23 2.08
CA VAL A 250 -9.82 16.00 0.82
C VAL A 250 -8.36 16.30 0.50
N ASP A 251 -7.55 16.64 1.50
CA ASP A 251 -6.12 16.92 1.31
C ASP A 251 -5.36 15.66 0.83
N VAL A 252 -5.63 14.49 1.43
CA VAL A 252 -5.03 13.21 0.96
C VAL A 252 -5.40 12.91 -0.49
N VAL A 253 -6.67 13.11 -0.84
CA VAL A 253 -7.11 12.94 -2.23
C VAL A 253 -6.45 13.97 -3.15
N GLY A 254 -6.25 15.20 -2.67
CA GLY A 254 -5.52 16.25 -3.37
C GLY A 254 -4.07 15.87 -3.64
N ASP A 255 -3.36 15.37 -2.64
CA ASP A 255 -1.97 14.90 -2.77
C ASP A 255 -1.87 13.71 -3.72
N ALA A 256 -2.79 12.75 -3.61
CA ALA A 256 -2.88 11.63 -4.53
C ALA A 256 -3.11 12.11 -5.98
N LEU A 257 -3.95 13.14 -6.19
CA LEU A 257 -4.19 13.73 -7.50
C LEU A 257 -2.95 14.46 -8.04
N ILE A 258 -2.18 15.13 -7.19
CA ILE A 258 -0.89 15.73 -7.55
C ILE A 258 0.10 14.65 -7.98
N ALA A 259 0.18 13.53 -7.27
CA ALA A 259 1.04 12.40 -7.63
C ALA A 259 0.67 11.82 -9.01
N VAL A 260 -0.62 11.58 -9.26
CA VAL A 260 -1.13 11.14 -10.57
C VAL A 260 -0.78 12.15 -11.66
N SER A 261 -0.97 13.44 -11.38
CA SER A 261 -0.68 14.51 -12.34
C SER A 261 0.80 14.60 -12.67
N ARG A 262 1.69 14.42 -11.67
CA ARG A 262 3.15 14.36 -11.86
C ARG A 262 3.53 13.20 -12.77
N GLN A 263 2.97 12.01 -12.54
CA GLN A 263 3.22 10.84 -13.39
C GLN A 263 2.75 11.08 -14.84
N ARG A 264 1.58 11.72 -15.03
CA ARG A 264 1.10 12.11 -16.37
C ARG A 264 2.02 13.11 -17.05
N SER A 265 2.50 14.12 -16.32
CA SER A 265 3.46 15.09 -16.83
C SER A 265 4.78 14.43 -17.25
N ALA A 266 5.30 13.49 -16.45
CA ALA A 266 6.50 12.74 -16.80
C ALA A 266 6.30 11.90 -18.08
N LEU A 267 5.17 11.20 -18.20
CA LEU A 267 4.85 10.43 -19.41
C LEU A 267 4.66 11.33 -20.64
N GLY A 268 4.05 12.51 -20.49
CA GLY A 268 3.94 13.49 -21.57
C GLY A 268 5.29 14.02 -22.04
N ALA A 269 6.23 14.25 -21.11
CA ALA A 269 7.60 14.63 -21.47
C ALA A 269 8.31 13.52 -22.27
N VAL A 270 8.10 12.26 -21.90
CA VAL A 270 8.63 11.10 -22.65
C VAL A 270 8.00 11.01 -24.04
N GLN A 271 6.69 11.22 -24.17
CA GLN A 271 6.01 11.28 -25.47
C GLN A 271 6.59 12.38 -26.37
N ASN A 272 6.81 13.60 -25.83
CA ASN A 272 7.43 14.68 -26.60
C ASN A 272 8.83 14.30 -27.08
N ARG A 273 9.65 13.68 -26.22
CA ARG A 273 10.98 13.19 -26.61
C ARG A 273 10.88 12.15 -27.73
N LEU A 274 9.97 11.18 -27.61
CA LEU A 274 9.74 10.17 -28.64
C LEU A 274 9.32 10.80 -29.97
N GLU A 275 8.41 11.77 -29.97
CA GLU A 275 8.00 12.47 -31.20
C GLU A 275 9.16 13.23 -31.86
N HIS A 276 10.00 13.90 -31.06
CA HIS A 276 11.19 14.56 -31.58
C HIS A 276 12.20 13.57 -32.14
N THR A 277 12.40 12.43 -31.47
CA THR A 277 13.29 11.38 -31.97
C THR A 277 12.77 10.78 -33.26
N ILE A 278 11.46 10.51 -33.37
CA ILE A 278 10.83 10.02 -34.61
C ILE A 278 11.07 11.01 -35.75
N LYS A 279 10.75 12.30 -35.55
CA LYS A 279 10.98 13.34 -36.58
C LYS A 279 12.44 13.42 -37.01
N ASN A 280 13.38 13.27 -36.06
CA ASN A 280 14.79 13.26 -36.38
C ASN A 280 15.20 12.01 -37.17
N LEU A 281 14.70 10.83 -36.76
CA LEU A 281 14.97 9.57 -37.46
C LEU A 281 14.39 9.58 -38.88
N ASP A 282 13.19 10.13 -39.08
CA ASP A 282 12.59 10.27 -40.41
C ASP A 282 13.50 11.09 -41.34
N ASN A 283 14.03 12.22 -40.84
CA ASN A 283 15.00 13.03 -41.59
C ASN A 283 16.29 12.24 -41.89
N VAL A 284 16.78 11.46 -40.92
CA VAL A 284 17.98 10.62 -41.14
C VAL A 284 17.71 9.55 -42.19
N VAL A 285 16.54 8.91 -42.16
CA VAL A 285 16.13 7.91 -43.15
C VAL A 285 16.01 8.53 -44.54
N GLU A 286 15.41 9.72 -44.66
CA GLU A 286 15.31 10.44 -45.93
C GLU A 286 16.70 10.76 -46.50
N ASN A 287 17.57 11.39 -45.72
CA ASN A 287 18.93 11.76 -46.14
C ASN A 287 19.80 10.53 -46.48
N THR A 288 19.67 9.45 -45.71
CA THR A 288 20.45 8.22 -45.97
C THR A 288 19.94 7.48 -47.20
N THR A 289 18.63 7.47 -47.44
CA THR A 289 18.03 6.88 -48.65
C THR A 289 18.42 7.69 -49.89
N GLU A 290 18.45 9.02 -49.80
CA GLU A 290 18.91 9.89 -50.89
C GLU A 290 20.40 9.68 -51.20
N ALA A 291 21.24 9.58 -50.15
CA ALA A 291 22.66 9.27 -50.31
C ALA A 291 22.88 7.87 -50.91
N GLU A 292 22.08 6.88 -50.49
CA GLU A 292 22.13 5.53 -51.08
C GLU A 292 21.71 5.57 -52.55
N SER A 293 20.62 6.27 -52.89
CA SER A 293 20.15 6.44 -54.26
C SER A 293 21.22 7.08 -55.14
N THR A 294 21.91 8.12 -54.65
CA THR A 294 23.02 8.77 -55.39
C THR A 294 24.19 7.81 -55.68
N ILE A 295 24.43 6.83 -54.79
CA ILE A 295 25.53 5.87 -54.94
C ILE A 295 25.12 4.67 -55.81
N ARG A 296 23.91 4.16 -55.62
CA ARG A 296 23.45 2.89 -56.19
C ARG A 296 22.67 3.08 -57.48
N ASP A 297 21.85 4.13 -57.55
CA ASP A 297 21.00 4.38 -58.69
C ASP A 297 21.79 5.17 -59.74
N THR A 298 21.66 4.76 -60.99
CA THR A 298 22.31 5.42 -62.12
C THR A 298 21.38 6.46 -62.72
N ASP A 299 21.91 7.59 -63.18
CA ASP A 299 21.14 8.52 -64.00
C ASP A 299 20.76 7.82 -65.33
N MET A 300 19.48 7.48 -65.45
CA MET A 300 18.93 6.82 -66.62
C MET A 300 19.13 7.64 -67.89
N ALA A 301 19.17 8.96 -67.82
CA ALA A 301 19.39 9.80 -68.99
C ALA A 301 20.82 9.60 -69.54
N GLU A 302 21.82 9.60 -68.67
CA GLU A 302 23.22 9.40 -69.07
C GLU A 302 23.47 7.97 -69.53
N GLU A 303 22.98 6.96 -68.79
CA GLU A 303 23.20 5.56 -69.15
C GLU A 303 22.47 5.21 -70.47
N MET A 304 21.31 5.82 -70.77
CA MET A 304 20.64 5.64 -72.07
C MET A 304 21.42 6.25 -73.24
N VAL A 305 22.09 7.39 -73.04
CA VAL A 305 22.98 7.99 -74.06
C VAL A 305 24.17 7.08 -74.31
N LYS A 306 24.81 6.60 -73.25
CA LYS A 306 25.95 5.69 -73.33
C LYS A 306 25.58 4.33 -73.94
N TYR A 307 24.44 3.79 -73.57
CA TYR A 307 23.87 2.57 -74.16
C TYR A 307 23.63 2.77 -75.66
N SER A 308 22.98 3.87 -76.05
CA SER A 308 22.73 4.19 -77.46
C SER A 308 24.02 4.36 -78.26
N ASN A 309 25.02 5.05 -77.69
CA ASN A 309 26.34 5.20 -78.30
C ASN A 309 27.03 3.85 -78.48
N THR A 310 27.00 2.99 -77.44
CA THR A 310 27.57 1.64 -77.51
C THR A 310 26.88 0.79 -78.56
N GLN A 311 25.55 0.88 -78.69
CA GLN A 311 24.78 0.18 -79.72
C GLN A 311 25.17 0.65 -81.13
N ILE A 312 25.32 1.96 -81.34
CA ILE A 312 25.79 2.55 -82.60
C ILE A 312 27.22 2.07 -82.91
N LEU A 313 28.12 2.07 -81.92
CA LEU A 313 29.49 1.58 -82.07
C LEU A 313 29.54 0.08 -82.40
N GLN A 314 28.68 -0.75 -81.81
CA GLN A 314 28.61 -2.17 -82.16
C GLN A 314 28.12 -2.38 -83.61
N GLN A 315 27.09 -1.65 -84.04
CA GLN A 315 26.61 -1.70 -85.42
C GLN A 315 27.65 -1.17 -86.42
N ALA A 316 28.34 -0.08 -86.06
CA ALA A 316 29.44 0.47 -86.85
C ALA A 316 30.63 -0.50 -86.90
N GLY A 317 31.00 -1.14 -85.78
CA GLY A 317 32.06 -2.14 -85.69
C GLY A 317 31.78 -3.38 -86.53
N GLN A 318 30.54 -3.88 -86.53
CA GLN A 318 30.12 -4.97 -87.42
C GLN A 318 30.19 -4.56 -88.90
N SER A 319 29.75 -3.35 -89.24
CA SER A 319 29.81 -2.82 -90.62
C SER A 319 31.26 -2.60 -91.08
N MET A 320 32.11 -2.07 -90.20
CA MET A 320 33.55 -1.89 -90.40
C MET A 320 34.27 -3.23 -90.59
N LEU A 321 33.95 -4.24 -89.77
CA LEU A 321 34.48 -5.60 -89.92
C LEU A 321 34.06 -6.22 -91.26
N ALA A 322 32.80 -6.03 -91.67
CA ALA A 322 32.32 -6.49 -92.97
C ALA A 322 33.07 -5.81 -94.12
N GLN A 323 33.29 -4.50 -94.03
CA GLN A 323 34.00 -3.72 -95.05
C GLN A 323 35.50 -4.05 -95.11
N ALA A 324 36.16 -4.25 -93.97
CA ALA A 324 37.56 -4.67 -93.90
C ALA A 324 37.76 -6.08 -94.50
N ASN A 325 36.84 -7.00 -94.23
CA ASN A 325 36.85 -8.33 -94.83
C ASN A 325 36.64 -8.30 -96.35
N GLN A 326 35.76 -7.43 -96.87
CA GLN A 326 35.58 -7.24 -98.31
C GLN A 326 36.81 -6.61 -98.99
N SER A 327 37.45 -5.62 -98.34
CA SER A 327 38.68 -5.00 -98.87
C SER A 327 39.82 -6.02 -99.01
N ASN A 328 39.98 -6.94 -98.06
CA ASN A 328 41.00 -7.99 -98.13
C ASN A 328 40.78 -8.95 -99.32
N GLN A 329 39.51 -9.28 -99.63
CA GLN A 329 39.18 -10.09 -100.81
C GLN A 329 39.43 -9.33 -102.12
N GLY A 330 39.19 -8.02 -102.14
CA GLY A 330 39.50 -7.15 -103.28
C GLY A 330 40.99 -7.13 -103.63
N VAL A 331 41.88 -7.12 -102.62
CA VAL A 331 43.34 -7.16 -102.84
C VAL A 331 43.81 -8.53 -103.34
N MET A 332 43.20 -9.63 -102.88
CA MET A 332 43.53 -10.97 -103.38
C MET A 332 43.15 -11.14 -104.86
N THR A 333 42.12 -10.43 -105.32
CA THR A 333 41.70 -10.40 -106.73
C THR A 333 42.66 -9.59 -107.62
N LEU A 334 43.50 -8.74 -107.02
CA LEU A 334 44.53 -7.95 -107.73
C LEU A 334 45.91 -8.63 -107.75
N LEU A 335 46.09 -9.71 -106.98
CA LEU A 335 47.36 -10.46 -106.87
C LEU A 335 47.32 -11.87 -107.48
N GLY A 336 46.14 -12.37 -107.84
CA GLY A 336 45.95 -13.65 -108.55
C GLY A 336 45.62 -13.42 -110.02
#